data_AF-A0AA37IF11-F1
#
_entry.id   AF-A0AA37IF11-F1
#
_cell.length_a   1.000
_cell.length_b   1.000
_cell.length_c   1.000
_cell.angle_alpha   90.00
_cell.angle_beta   90.00
_cell.angle_gamma   90.00
#
_symmetry.space_group_name_H-M   'P 1'
#
loop_
_entity.id
_entity.type
_entity.pdbx_description
1 polymer ?
#
loop_
_entity_poly.entity_id
_entity_poly.type
_entity_poly.pdbx_seq_one_letter_code
_entity_poly.pdbx_strand_id
1 'polypeptide(L)'
;MRLKSTGDRYSLCEYTKVGMIRDEDDRTYFRVLDGPIAKGKVVWINSTDAQYFLQRTPAAVSMETLRVTYSRMGEEDSPFKGHLRQQWATLSVAGQNVTVTLNSVWNGVFTPIPPGLHRIMTPDSSHAKTSTEGYRNKYPGKIKANDVWFPIELEGSTGNSSRYIHIGHLSEGCVTVRDIAQWNIVYNFLIAHRLPNTEGRYVALLEVTK
;
A
#
# COMPACT_ATOMS: atom_id res chain seq x y z
N MET A 1 15.38 10.80 -2.77
CA MET A 1 16.46 11.09 -1.79
C MET A 1 17.73 10.32 -2.14
N ARG A 2 18.86 10.67 -1.53
CA ARG A 2 20.12 9.94 -1.65
C ARG A 2 20.70 9.56 -0.29
N LEU A 3 21.28 8.36 -0.16
CA LEU A 3 22.01 7.97 1.05
C LEU A 3 23.25 8.84 1.24
N LYS A 4 23.50 9.31 2.47
CA LYS A 4 24.71 10.10 2.77
C LYS A 4 26.00 9.29 2.58
N SER A 5 25.99 8.00 2.92
CA SER A 5 27.18 7.14 2.90
C SER A 5 27.61 6.72 1.49
N THR A 6 26.67 6.51 0.58
CA THR A 6 26.95 5.93 -0.76
C THR A 6 26.53 6.82 -1.92
N GLY A 7 25.64 7.79 -1.71
CA GLY A 7 25.06 8.62 -2.79
C GLY A 7 23.94 7.93 -3.57
N ASP A 8 23.62 6.68 -3.25
CA ASP A 8 22.58 5.87 -3.89
C ASP A 8 21.20 6.50 -3.76
N ARG A 9 20.42 6.43 -4.85
CA ARG A 9 19.07 6.98 -4.90
C ARG A 9 18.05 6.00 -4.31
N TYR A 10 17.19 6.54 -3.46
CA TYR A 10 16.03 5.85 -2.91
C TYR A 10 14.80 6.73 -3.00
N SER A 11 13.65 6.09 -3.17
CA SER A 11 12.33 6.71 -3.05
C SER A 11 11.73 6.32 -1.71
N LEU A 12 11.20 7.29 -0.98
CA LEU A 12 10.40 7.05 0.22
C LEU A 12 8.92 7.12 -0.14
N CYS A 13 8.10 6.36 0.57
CA CYS A 13 6.66 6.49 0.47
C CYS A 13 6.19 7.78 1.16
N GLU A 14 5.04 8.30 0.75
CA GLU A 14 4.39 9.42 1.42
C GLU A 14 4.20 9.12 2.92
N TYR A 15 4.23 10.17 3.75
CA TYR A 15 4.13 10.07 5.21
C TYR A 15 5.21 9.23 5.90
N THR A 16 6.33 8.91 5.24
CA THR A 16 7.51 8.36 5.92
C THR A 16 8.02 9.38 6.94
N LYS A 17 8.10 8.98 8.21
CA LYS A 17 8.57 9.83 9.29
C LYS A 17 10.07 10.04 9.17
N VAL A 18 10.48 11.30 9.25
CA VAL A 18 11.88 11.71 9.21
C VAL A 18 12.23 12.64 10.38
N GLY A 19 13.50 12.62 10.79
CA GLY A 19 14.06 13.54 11.78
C GLY A 19 15.07 14.46 11.12
N MET A 20 14.80 15.75 11.11
CA MET A 20 15.70 16.75 10.53
C MET A 20 17.03 16.76 11.29
N ILE A 21 18.14 16.84 10.56
CA ILE A 21 19.48 16.90 11.15
C ILE A 21 20.07 18.29 10.95
N ARG A 22 20.21 18.72 9.70
CA ARG A 22 20.78 20.03 9.33
C ARG A 22 20.53 20.33 7.86
N ASP A 23 20.63 21.62 7.53
CA ASP A 23 20.81 22.09 6.16
C ASP A 23 22.29 22.49 5.97
N GLU A 24 22.87 22.18 4.81
CA GLU A 24 24.23 22.57 4.44
C GLU A 24 24.29 22.70 2.92
N ASP A 25 24.81 23.83 2.46
CA ASP A 25 24.81 24.23 1.06
C ASP A 25 23.40 24.13 0.45
N ASP A 26 23.25 23.41 -0.66
CA ASP A 26 22.02 23.16 -1.38
C ASP A 26 21.29 21.89 -0.94
N ARG A 27 21.62 21.34 0.25
CA ARG A 27 21.11 20.05 0.72
C ARG A 27 20.47 20.11 2.10
N THR A 28 19.36 19.41 2.21
CA THR A 28 18.67 19.14 3.47
C THR A 28 18.91 17.69 3.89
N TYR A 29 19.51 17.51 5.07
CA TYR A 29 19.84 16.21 5.64
C TYR A 29 18.84 15.80 6.74
N PHE A 30 18.40 14.54 6.69
CA PHE A 30 17.50 13.97 7.68
C PHE A 30 17.77 12.49 7.90
N ARG A 31 17.31 11.98 9.05
CA ARG A 31 17.29 10.54 9.36
C ARG A 31 15.92 9.98 9.05
N VAL A 32 15.85 8.85 8.36
CA VAL A 32 14.59 8.10 8.19
C VAL A 32 14.26 7.38 9.50
N LEU A 33 13.05 7.59 10.04
CA LEU A 33 12.67 7.10 11.37
C LEU A 33 11.71 5.91 11.34
N ASP A 34 10.94 5.72 10.26
CA ASP A 34 10.04 4.58 10.10
C ASP A 34 10.08 3.99 8.67
N GLY A 35 9.21 3.02 8.43
CA GLY A 35 9.11 2.32 7.15
C GLY A 35 10.25 1.31 6.90
N PRO A 36 10.17 0.58 5.78
CA PRO A 36 11.15 -0.46 5.44
C PRO A 36 12.36 0.08 4.65
N ILE A 37 12.24 1.25 4.02
CA ILE A 37 13.28 1.80 3.14
C ILE A 37 14.20 2.71 3.93
N ALA A 38 15.48 2.33 4.05
CA ALA A 38 16.55 3.13 4.66
C ALA A 38 16.30 3.59 6.12
N LYS A 39 15.43 2.90 6.88
CA LYS A 39 15.18 3.19 8.31
C LYS A 39 16.49 3.28 9.10
N GLY A 40 16.61 4.33 9.92
CA GLY A 40 17.77 4.65 10.74
C GLY A 40 18.95 5.28 9.97
N LYS A 41 18.92 5.31 8.63
CA LYS A 41 19.99 5.90 7.82
C LYS A 41 19.79 7.40 7.66
N VAL A 42 20.92 8.09 7.47
CA VAL A 42 20.96 9.51 7.13
C VAL A 42 20.96 9.67 5.61
N VAL A 43 20.08 10.52 5.13
CA VAL A 43 19.82 10.77 3.72
C VAL A 43 19.76 12.27 3.47
N TRP A 44 19.79 12.65 2.20
CA TRP A 44 19.63 14.03 1.78
C TRP A 44 18.79 14.16 0.50
N ILE A 45 18.22 15.35 0.32
CA ILE A 45 17.59 15.85 -0.92
C ILE A 45 18.06 17.28 -1.14
N ASN A 46 17.83 17.83 -2.33
CA ASN A 46 18.08 19.24 -2.58
C ASN A 46 17.16 20.08 -1.69
N SER A 47 17.65 21.20 -1.15
CA SER A 47 16.88 22.06 -0.24
C SER A 47 15.60 22.61 -0.89
N THR A 48 15.62 22.88 -2.20
CA THR A 48 14.42 23.28 -2.94
C THR A 48 13.37 22.16 -2.95
N ASP A 49 13.78 20.91 -3.23
CA ASP A 49 12.88 19.76 -3.20
C ASP A 49 12.34 19.48 -1.79
N ALA A 50 13.16 19.74 -0.77
CA ALA A 50 12.77 19.56 0.63
C ALA A 50 11.55 20.40 1.01
N GLN A 51 11.43 21.62 0.49
CA GLN A 51 10.29 22.51 0.73
C GLN A 51 8.98 21.94 0.19
N TYR A 52 9.04 21.10 -0.85
CA TYR A 52 7.86 20.47 -1.45
C TYR A 52 7.52 19.13 -0.80
N PHE A 53 8.53 18.30 -0.51
CA PHE A 53 8.32 16.92 -0.05
C PHE A 53 8.30 16.74 1.47
N LEU A 54 8.98 17.59 2.24
CA LEU A 54 9.02 17.49 3.69
C LEU A 54 7.96 18.40 4.30
N GLN A 55 7.06 17.79 5.08
CA GLN A 55 5.97 18.50 5.73
C GLN A 55 5.97 18.20 7.24
N ARG A 56 5.44 19.14 8.02
CA ARG A 56 5.28 18.97 9.47
C ARG A 56 4.05 18.15 9.86
N THR A 57 3.15 17.88 8.91
CA THR A 57 1.95 17.08 9.13
C THR A 57 2.32 15.60 9.13
N PRO A 58 2.26 14.90 10.28
CA PRO A 58 2.56 13.47 10.33
C PRO A 58 1.38 12.64 9.80
N ALA A 59 1.60 11.33 9.63
CA ALA A 59 0.50 10.38 9.52
C ALA A 59 -0.39 10.45 10.77
N ALA A 60 -1.69 10.25 10.60
CA ALA A 60 -2.61 10.06 11.70
C ALA A 60 -2.26 8.78 12.47
N VAL A 61 -2.29 8.86 13.80
CA VAL A 61 -2.04 7.71 14.68
C VAL A 61 -3.36 7.33 15.35
N SER A 62 -3.96 6.24 14.89
CA SER A 62 -5.26 5.75 15.37
C SER A 62 -5.41 4.25 15.15
N MET A 63 -6.32 3.62 15.89
CA MET A 63 -6.68 2.21 15.74
C MET A 63 -7.72 2.05 14.62
N GLU A 64 -7.28 2.14 13.37
CA GLU A 64 -8.15 1.96 12.21
C GLU A 64 -8.36 0.48 11.87
N THR A 65 -9.57 0.12 11.46
CA THR A 65 -9.90 -1.24 10.96
C THR A 65 -10.63 -1.15 9.63
N LEU A 66 -10.04 -1.73 8.60
CA LEU A 66 -10.70 -2.00 7.32
C LEU A 66 -11.46 -3.32 7.43
N ARG A 67 -12.66 -3.38 6.87
CA ARG A 67 -13.47 -4.61 6.86
C ARG A 67 -13.62 -5.14 5.45
N VAL A 68 -13.29 -6.40 5.23
CA VAL A 68 -13.51 -7.10 3.97
C VAL A 68 -14.54 -8.20 4.20
N THR A 69 -15.69 -8.06 3.56
CA THR A 69 -16.76 -9.08 3.61
C THR A 69 -16.78 -9.83 2.29
N TYR A 70 -16.65 -11.16 2.36
CA TYR A 70 -16.80 -12.00 1.17
C TYR A 70 -18.16 -11.79 0.54
N SER A 71 -18.20 -11.97 -0.77
CA SER A 71 -19.43 -12.03 -1.54
C SER A 71 -19.49 -13.33 -2.33
N ARG A 72 -20.41 -13.42 -3.27
CA ARG A 72 -20.54 -14.58 -4.15
C ARG A 72 -19.34 -14.71 -5.10
N MET A 73 -19.07 -15.95 -5.49
CA MET A 73 -18.29 -16.22 -6.69
C MET A 73 -19.00 -15.67 -7.93
N GLY A 74 -18.24 -15.20 -8.93
CA GLY A 74 -18.81 -14.76 -10.19
C GLY A 74 -17.79 -14.66 -11.32
N GLU A 75 -18.28 -14.75 -12.55
CA GLU A 75 -17.46 -14.59 -13.76
C GLU A 75 -17.34 -13.12 -14.15
N GLU A 76 -16.22 -12.77 -14.79
CA GLU A 76 -15.93 -11.44 -15.31
C GLU A 76 -15.07 -11.52 -16.57
N ASP A 77 -15.39 -10.71 -17.58
CA ASP A 77 -14.49 -10.43 -18.70
C ASP A 77 -13.70 -9.13 -18.44
N SER A 78 -12.49 -9.29 -17.90
CA SER A 78 -11.60 -8.18 -17.58
C SER A 78 -11.00 -7.59 -18.86
N PRO A 79 -11.06 -6.26 -19.06
CA PRO A 79 -10.44 -5.60 -20.21
C PRO A 79 -8.90 -5.67 -20.21
N PHE A 80 -8.28 -6.18 -19.15
CA PHE A 80 -6.82 -6.30 -19.01
C PHE A 80 -6.34 -7.73 -18.82
N LYS A 81 -7.23 -8.66 -18.46
CA LYS A 81 -6.87 -10.03 -18.07
C LYS A 81 -7.73 -11.10 -18.76
N GLY A 82 -8.71 -10.71 -19.56
CA GLY A 82 -9.65 -11.62 -20.19
C GLY A 82 -10.64 -12.21 -19.19
N HIS A 83 -11.19 -13.38 -19.54
CA HIS A 83 -12.18 -14.07 -18.73
C HIS A 83 -11.59 -14.60 -17.41
N LEU A 84 -12.24 -14.27 -16.30
CA LEU A 84 -11.81 -14.62 -14.95
C LEU A 84 -13.01 -15.04 -14.09
N ARG A 85 -12.80 -16.11 -13.34
CA ARG A 85 -13.68 -16.49 -12.23
C ARG A 85 -13.18 -15.83 -10.96
N GLN A 86 -13.97 -14.95 -10.35
CA GLN A 86 -13.57 -14.10 -9.22
C GLN A 86 -14.27 -14.52 -7.92
N GLN A 87 -13.51 -14.51 -6.81
CA GLN A 87 -14.08 -14.43 -5.46
C GLN A 87 -14.30 -12.97 -5.11
N TRP A 88 -15.52 -12.47 -5.34
CA TRP A 88 -15.88 -11.10 -5.02
C TRP A 88 -15.93 -10.85 -3.51
N ALA A 89 -15.69 -9.61 -3.13
CA ALA A 89 -15.85 -9.10 -1.78
C ALA A 89 -16.08 -7.58 -1.79
N THR A 90 -16.49 -7.04 -0.65
CA THR A 90 -16.61 -5.59 -0.41
C THR A 90 -15.61 -5.18 0.65
N LEU A 91 -14.78 -4.19 0.34
CA LEU A 91 -13.89 -3.52 1.29
C LEU A 91 -14.56 -2.25 1.80
N SER A 92 -14.81 -2.17 3.11
CA SER A 92 -15.25 -0.95 3.78
C SER A 92 -14.06 -0.16 4.30
N VAL A 93 -13.92 1.09 3.86
CA VAL A 93 -12.80 1.98 4.16
C VAL A 93 -13.24 3.44 4.07
N ALA A 94 -12.86 4.27 5.04
CA ALA A 94 -13.23 5.70 5.09
C ALA A 94 -14.74 5.96 4.93
N GLY A 95 -15.60 5.07 5.45
CA GLY A 95 -17.06 5.15 5.30
C GLY A 95 -17.60 4.82 3.90
N GLN A 96 -16.76 4.32 3.00
CA GLN A 96 -17.12 3.93 1.63
C GLN A 96 -16.94 2.42 1.44
N ASN A 97 -17.69 1.88 0.48
CA ASN A 97 -17.63 0.48 0.08
C ASN A 97 -17.00 0.36 -1.30
N VAL A 98 -15.88 -0.35 -1.37
CA VAL A 98 -15.09 -0.56 -2.57
C VAL A 98 -15.21 -2.02 -3.00
N THR A 99 -15.47 -2.27 -4.29
CA THR A 99 -15.48 -3.63 -4.84
C THR A 99 -14.06 -4.16 -4.96
N VAL A 100 -13.82 -5.35 -4.38
CA VAL A 100 -12.53 -6.04 -4.42
C VAL A 100 -12.71 -7.50 -4.84
N THR A 101 -11.63 -8.12 -5.28
CA THR A 101 -11.57 -9.58 -5.49
C THR A 101 -10.47 -10.18 -4.61
N LEU A 102 -10.76 -11.35 -4.04
CA LEU A 102 -9.87 -12.06 -3.11
C LEU A 102 -9.10 -13.20 -3.77
N ASN A 103 -9.54 -13.68 -4.93
CA ASN A 103 -8.85 -14.67 -5.72
C ASN A 103 -9.46 -14.77 -7.12
N SER A 104 -8.62 -15.03 -8.13
CA SER A 104 -9.03 -15.29 -9.52
C SER A 104 -8.46 -16.61 -10.05
N VAL A 105 -7.54 -17.24 -9.33
CA VAL A 105 -6.81 -18.43 -9.79
C VAL A 105 -7.22 -19.65 -8.97
N TRP A 106 -7.84 -20.64 -9.62
CA TRP A 106 -8.51 -21.78 -8.98
C TRP A 106 -7.81 -23.12 -9.19
N ASN A 107 -6.48 -23.11 -9.38
CA ASN A 107 -5.66 -24.30 -9.56
C ASN A 107 -5.14 -24.92 -8.24
N GLY A 108 -5.58 -24.40 -7.09
CA GLY A 108 -5.14 -24.85 -5.76
C GLY A 108 -3.84 -24.24 -5.26
N VAL A 109 -3.11 -23.48 -6.08
CA VAL A 109 -1.86 -22.79 -5.66
C VAL A 109 -2.16 -21.54 -4.84
N PHE A 110 -3.26 -20.86 -5.16
CA PHE A 110 -3.68 -19.64 -4.50
C PHE A 110 -5.02 -19.81 -3.80
N THR A 111 -5.16 -19.14 -2.66
CA THR A 111 -6.38 -19.13 -1.87
C THR A 111 -6.71 -17.72 -1.44
N PRO A 112 -8.01 -17.37 -1.36
CA PRO A 112 -8.45 -16.14 -0.70
C PRO A 112 -7.87 -15.97 0.71
N ILE A 113 -7.73 -14.72 1.17
CA ILE A 113 -7.33 -14.40 2.55
C ILE A 113 -8.36 -15.00 3.52
N PRO A 114 -7.95 -15.84 4.49
CA PRO A 114 -8.89 -16.47 5.41
C PRO A 114 -9.66 -15.44 6.24
N PRO A 115 -10.87 -15.74 6.71
CA PRO A 115 -11.54 -14.92 7.72
C PRO A 115 -10.69 -14.81 8.99
N GLY A 116 -10.73 -13.65 9.65
CA GLY A 116 -9.93 -13.38 10.84
C GLY A 116 -9.55 -11.90 10.97
N LEU A 117 -8.71 -11.61 11.97
CA LEU A 117 -8.19 -10.25 12.20
C LEU A 117 -6.70 -10.18 11.86
N HIS A 118 -6.39 -9.49 10.78
CA HIS A 118 -5.04 -9.34 10.23
C HIS A 118 -4.51 -7.92 10.42
N ARG A 119 -3.23 -7.72 10.06
CA ARG A 119 -2.58 -6.40 10.12
C ARG A 119 -2.12 -5.98 8.75
N ILE A 120 -2.39 -4.73 8.39
CA ILE A 120 -1.93 -4.11 7.14
C ILE A 120 -0.63 -3.39 7.44
N MET A 121 0.43 -3.76 6.76
CA MET A 121 1.77 -3.21 6.92
C MET A 121 1.92 -1.91 6.12
N THR A 122 2.90 -1.09 6.47
CA THR A 122 3.36 -0.02 5.58
C THR A 122 3.90 -0.60 4.26
N PRO A 123 3.79 0.13 3.15
CA PRO A 123 4.32 -0.33 1.87
C PRO A 123 5.81 -0.69 1.96
N ASP A 124 6.20 -1.76 1.26
CA ASP A 124 7.57 -2.28 1.28
C ASP A 124 8.48 -1.56 0.27
N SER A 125 8.08 -1.55 -1.01
CA SER A 125 8.78 -0.89 -2.09
C SER A 125 7.83 -0.67 -3.27
N SER A 126 8.28 0.06 -4.29
CA SER A 126 7.54 0.15 -5.54
C SER A 126 7.54 -1.22 -6.24
N HIS A 127 6.35 -1.69 -6.61
CA HIS A 127 6.11 -2.87 -7.43
C HIS A 127 6.06 -2.49 -8.93
N ALA A 128 6.81 -1.48 -9.37
CA ALA A 128 6.79 -0.97 -10.75
C ALA A 128 7.17 -2.01 -11.81
N LYS A 129 7.81 -3.12 -11.41
CA LYS A 129 8.08 -4.26 -12.29
C LYS A 129 6.81 -5.04 -12.67
N THR A 130 5.74 -4.89 -11.89
CA THR A 130 4.42 -5.45 -12.22
C THR A 130 3.74 -4.56 -13.25
N SER A 131 3.28 -5.15 -14.36
CA SER A 131 2.59 -4.41 -15.42
C SER A 131 1.25 -3.85 -14.95
N THR A 132 1.27 -2.58 -14.59
CA THR A 132 0.10 -1.76 -14.21
C THR A 132 -0.09 -0.58 -15.17
N GLU A 133 0.72 -0.52 -16.23
CA GLU A 133 0.73 0.56 -17.22
C GLU A 133 -0.62 0.73 -17.92
N GLY A 134 -1.30 -0.38 -18.24
CA GLY A 134 -2.64 -0.34 -18.83
C GLY A 134 -3.64 0.47 -17.99
N TYR A 135 -3.51 0.46 -16.66
CA TYR A 135 -4.36 1.27 -15.78
C TYR A 135 -4.05 2.75 -15.90
N ARG A 136 -2.76 3.14 -15.94
CA ARG A 136 -2.36 4.54 -16.14
C ARG A 136 -2.80 5.06 -17.50
N ASN A 137 -2.64 4.26 -18.54
CA ASN A 137 -3.00 4.64 -19.91
C ASN A 137 -4.52 4.80 -20.06
N LYS A 138 -5.32 3.93 -19.42
CA LYS A 138 -6.79 4.03 -19.44
C LYS A 138 -7.33 5.16 -18.55
N TYR A 139 -6.64 5.51 -17.48
CA TYR A 139 -7.06 6.51 -16.50
C TYR A 139 -5.95 7.54 -16.22
N PRO A 140 -5.51 8.31 -17.24
CA PRO A 140 -4.37 9.22 -17.12
C PRO A 140 -4.62 10.30 -16.07
N GLY A 141 -3.68 10.46 -15.14
CA GLY A 141 -3.74 11.44 -14.06
C GLY A 141 -4.80 11.17 -12.98
N LYS A 142 -5.56 10.07 -13.07
CA LYS A 142 -6.66 9.76 -12.13
C LYS A 142 -6.29 8.77 -11.04
N ILE A 143 -5.25 7.97 -11.22
CA ILE A 143 -4.82 6.92 -10.28
C ILE A 143 -3.50 7.34 -9.65
N LYS A 144 -3.42 7.34 -8.32
CA LYS A 144 -2.19 7.55 -7.57
C LYS A 144 -1.44 6.24 -7.35
N ALA A 145 -0.11 6.28 -7.42
CA ALA A 145 0.76 5.25 -6.82
C ALA A 145 0.31 3.80 -7.09
N ASN A 146 0.04 3.48 -8.36
CA ASN A 146 -0.53 2.20 -8.78
C ASN A 146 0.44 1.00 -8.63
N ASP A 147 1.66 1.28 -8.21
CA ASP A 147 2.75 0.37 -7.89
C ASP A 147 3.07 0.33 -6.37
N VAL A 148 2.33 1.06 -5.52
CA VAL A 148 2.50 1.01 -4.07
C VAL A 148 1.48 0.06 -3.48
N TRP A 149 1.95 -1.06 -2.95
CA TRP A 149 1.11 -2.12 -2.39
C TRP A 149 1.32 -2.22 -0.89
N PHE A 150 0.26 -2.54 -0.16
CA PHE A 150 0.30 -2.65 1.30
C PHE A 150 0.34 -4.13 1.69
N PRO A 151 1.47 -4.64 2.21
CA PRO A 151 1.54 -6.03 2.64
C PRO A 151 0.56 -6.32 3.77
N ILE A 152 0.14 -7.57 3.86
CA ILE A 152 -0.73 -8.07 4.92
C ILE A 152 0.08 -9.08 5.73
N GLU A 153 0.05 -8.92 7.04
CA GLU A 153 0.48 -9.92 7.99
C GLU A 153 -0.78 -10.65 8.48
N LEU A 154 -0.88 -11.91 8.12
CA LEU A 154 -2.02 -12.76 8.48
C LEU A 154 -2.05 -13.04 9.98
N GLU A 155 -3.25 -13.33 10.46
CA GLU A 155 -3.46 -13.75 11.84
C GLU A 155 -2.65 -15.03 12.11
N GLY A 156 -1.93 -15.06 13.23
CA GLY A 156 -1.07 -16.18 13.59
C GLY A 156 0.24 -16.27 12.80
N SER A 157 0.55 -15.34 11.90
CA SER A 157 1.85 -15.27 11.21
C SER A 157 2.69 -14.07 11.65
N THR A 158 3.91 -13.95 11.11
CA THR A 158 4.83 -12.84 11.38
C THR A 158 5.44 -12.36 10.07
N GLY A 159 5.37 -11.06 9.83
CA GLY A 159 5.85 -10.39 8.63
C GLY A 159 4.89 -10.45 7.44
N ASN A 160 5.39 -9.98 6.30
CA ASN A 160 4.68 -10.00 5.03
C ASN A 160 4.35 -11.43 4.61
N SER A 161 3.06 -11.76 4.46
CA SER A 161 2.61 -13.10 4.06
C SER A 161 2.53 -13.31 2.55
N SER A 162 3.17 -12.44 1.75
CA SER A 162 2.98 -12.38 0.29
C SER A 162 1.52 -12.17 -0.11
N ARG A 163 0.76 -11.46 0.73
CA ARG A 163 -0.61 -11.00 0.48
C ARG A 163 -0.62 -9.49 0.63
N TYR A 164 -1.37 -8.82 -0.24
CA TYR A 164 -1.34 -7.36 -0.32
C TYR A 164 -2.73 -6.79 -0.47
N ILE A 165 -2.89 -5.52 -0.09
CA ILE A 165 -3.93 -4.65 -0.62
C ILE A 165 -3.32 -3.88 -1.78
N HIS A 166 -3.88 -4.04 -2.98
CA HIS A 166 -3.39 -3.39 -4.17
C HIS A 166 -4.48 -3.21 -5.22
N ILE A 167 -4.23 -2.37 -6.21
CA ILE A 167 -5.10 -2.17 -7.36
C ILE A 167 -4.91 -3.30 -8.40
N GLY A 168 -5.98 -3.76 -9.05
CA GLY A 168 -5.86 -4.76 -10.11
C GLY A 168 -7.16 -5.40 -10.59
N HIS A 169 -7.03 -6.30 -11.57
CA HIS A 169 -8.16 -7.12 -12.07
C HIS A 169 -7.94 -8.62 -11.85
N LEU A 170 -6.78 -9.02 -11.32
CA LEU A 170 -6.44 -10.41 -11.04
C LEU A 170 -5.88 -10.47 -9.62
N SER A 171 -6.39 -11.41 -8.84
CA SER A 171 -5.94 -11.68 -7.48
C SER A 171 -5.42 -13.11 -7.39
N GLU A 172 -4.24 -13.26 -6.78
CA GLU A 172 -3.64 -14.55 -6.41
C GLU A 172 -3.76 -14.78 -4.89
N GLY A 173 -4.89 -14.36 -4.32
CA GLY A 173 -5.13 -14.43 -2.87
C GLY A 173 -5.04 -13.09 -2.14
N CYS A 174 -4.84 -11.98 -2.83
CA CYS A 174 -4.73 -10.62 -2.29
C CYS A 174 -6.09 -9.93 -2.11
N VAL A 175 -6.16 -8.82 -1.37
CA VAL A 175 -7.29 -7.87 -1.46
C VAL A 175 -7.05 -6.97 -2.66
N THR A 176 -7.57 -7.36 -3.82
CA THR A 176 -7.34 -6.61 -5.06
C THR A 176 -8.49 -5.66 -5.34
N VAL A 177 -8.23 -4.36 -5.26
CA VAL A 177 -9.19 -3.28 -5.56
C VAL A 177 -9.53 -3.30 -7.04
N ARG A 178 -10.73 -3.79 -7.34
CA ARG A 178 -11.23 -4.00 -8.69
C ARG A 178 -11.72 -2.71 -9.32
N ASP A 179 -12.40 -1.87 -8.54
CA ASP A 179 -12.79 -0.54 -8.99
C ASP A 179 -11.57 0.39 -8.95
N ILE A 180 -10.91 0.48 -10.11
CA ILE A 180 -9.69 1.26 -10.33
C ILE A 180 -9.88 2.74 -9.94
N ALA A 181 -11.08 3.31 -10.16
CA ALA A 181 -11.32 4.71 -9.84
C ALA A 181 -11.40 4.95 -8.33
N GLN A 182 -11.74 3.92 -7.56
CA GLN A 182 -11.83 3.99 -6.09
C GLN A 182 -10.49 3.68 -5.39
N TRP A 183 -9.45 3.27 -6.11
CA TRP A 183 -8.14 2.99 -5.53
C TRP A 183 -7.59 4.15 -4.68
N ASN A 184 -7.78 5.40 -5.13
CA ASN A 184 -7.26 6.54 -4.40
C ASN A 184 -7.85 6.67 -2.99
N ILE A 185 -9.10 6.23 -2.77
CA ILE A 185 -9.72 6.24 -1.44
C ILE A 185 -8.96 5.29 -0.52
N VAL A 186 -8.72 4.06 -1.00
CA VAL A 186 -7.97 3.03 -0.27
C VAL A 186 -6.53 3.47 -0.01
N TYR A 187 -5.83 3.94 -1.06
CA TYR A 187 -4.45 4.40 -0.98
C TYR A 187 -4.30 5.57 0.00
N ASN A 188 -5.09 6.65 -0.19
CA ASN A 188 -4.97 7.85 0.65
C ASN A 188 -5.28 7.53 2.11
N PHE A 189 -6.26 6.66 2.38
CA PHE A 189 -6.55 6.21 3.74
C PHE A 189 -5.33 5.47 4.31
N LEU A 190 -4.88 4.40 3.67
CA LEU A 190 -3.81 3.56 4.23
C LEU A 190 -2.48 4.30 4.39
N ILE A 191 -2.08 5.11 3.39
CA ILE A 191 -0.77 5.76 3.42
C ILE A 191 -0.67 6.83 4.52
N ALA A 192 -1.79 7.48 4.86
CA ALA A 192 -1.87 8.55 5.83
C ALA A 192 -2.08 8.09 7.27
N HIS A 193 -2.22 6.78 7.55
CA HIS A 193 -2.45 6.24 8.89
C HIS A 193 -1.30 5.35 9.37
N ARG A 194 -1.11 5.29 10.70
CA ARG A 194 -0.23 4.36 11.40
C ARG A 194 -0.93 3.84 12.65
N LEU A 195 -0.78 2.54 12.93
CA LEU A 195 -1.24 1.98 14.20
C LEU A 195 -0.34 2.43 15.37
N PRO A 196 -0.91 2.77 16.54
CA PRO A 196 -0.13 3.15 17.72
C PRO A 196 0.76 2.01 18.21
N ASN A 197 1.91 2.35 18.78
CA ASN A 197 2.87 1.39 19.37
C ASN A 197 3.44 0.34 18.39
N THR A 198 3.49 0.66 17.09
CA THR A 198 4.00 -0.26 16.06
C THR A 198 5.30 0.19 15.38
N GLU A 199 5.90 1.29 15.85
CA GLU A 199 7.04 1.95 15.19
C GLU A 199 6.83 2.25 13.70
N GLY A 200 5.58 2.52 13.33
CA GLY A 200 5.19 2.79 11.95
C GLY A 200 5.27 1.55 11.05
N ARG A 201 5.26 0.33 11.58
CA ARG A 201 5.25 -0.92 10.79
C ARG A 201 3.89 -1.21 10.17
N TYR A 202 2.81 -0.80 10.83
CA TYR A 202 1.44 -1.12 10.41
C TYR A 202 0.63 0.16 10.23
N VAL A 203 -0.27 0.15 9.23
CA VAL A 203 -1.12 1.28 8.87
C VAL A 203 -2.55 1.14 9.39
N ALA A 204 -3.06 -0.09 9.47
CA ALA A 204 -4.41 -0.40 9.93
C ALA A 204 -4.55 -1.89 10.25
N LEU A 205 -5.65 -2.27 10.90
CA LEU A 205 -6.13 -3.65 10.99
C LEU A 205 -6.97 -4.00 9.75
N LEU A 206 -7.04 -5.29 9.43
CA LEU A 206 -7.91 -5.84 8.39
C LEU A 206 -8.76 -6.96 8.99
N GLU A 207 -10.04 -6.70 9.19
CA GLU A 207 -11.00 -7.73 9.57
C GLU A 207 -11.59 -8.37 8.30
N VAL A 208 -11.52 -9.69 8.20
CA VAL A 208 -12.06 -10.44 7.07
C VAL A 208 -13.21 -11.32 7.55
N THR A 209 -14.39 -11.16 6.96
CA THR A 209 -15.61 -11.90 7.32
C THR A 209 -16.26 -12.54 6.09
N LYS A 210 -17.10 -13.55 6.33
CA LYS A 210 -17.94 -14.16 5.28
C LYS A 210 -19.37 -13.68 5.35
#